data_AF-A0A7W2YTH4-F1
#
_entry.id   AF-A0A7W2YTH4-F1
#
_cell.length_a   1.000
_cell.length_b   1.000
_cell.length_c   1.000
_cell.angle_alpha   90.00
_cell.angle_beta   90.00
_cell.angle_gamma   90.00
#
_symmetry.space_group_name_H-M   'P 1'
#
loop_
_entity.id
_entity.type
_entity.pdbx_description
1 polymer ?
#
loop_
_entity_poly.entity_id
_entity_poly.type
_entity_poly.pdbx_seq_one_letter_code
_entity_poly.pdbx_strand_id
1 'polypeptide(L)'
;MATGRTHRPATRSRGIPEATVARLPLYLRALTALSERSVPTVSSEELATAAGVNSAKLRKDFSYLGSYGTRGVGYDVEYLVYQISRELGLTQDWPVVIVGIGNLGAALANYGGFASRGFRVAALIDADPTMAGKPVAGIPVQHTDELEKIITDNGVSIGVIATPAGAAQQVCDRLVAAGITSILNFAPTVLSVPDGVDVRKVDLSIELQILAFHEQRKAGEEVGTPEEAAGAVPPPPVAPHRAPTGAPGASGAPGAPGADSGRQGPDGDVPAVMPA
;
A
#
# COMPACT_ATOMS: atom_id res chain seq x y z
N MET A 1 26.21 -43.18 25.79
CA MET A 1 26.84 -41.85 25.93
C MET A 1 27.81 -41.65 24.78
N ALA A 2 27.53 -40.69 23.89
CA ALA A 2 28.49 -39.90 23.12
C ALA A 2 27.65 -38.93 22.26
N THR A 3 27.76 -37.66 22.61
CA THR A 3 26.94 -36.54 22.14
C THR A 3 27.20 -36.22 20.67
N GLY A 4 26.12 -36.12 19.90
CA GLY A 4 26.15 -35.63 18.53
C GLY A 4 26.59 -34.17 18.48
N ARG A 5 27.65 -33.90 17.71
CA ARG A 5 27.99 -32.54 17.27
C ARG A 5 26.87 -32.04 16.38
N THR A 6 26.01 -31.18 16.91
CA THR A 6 25.15 -30.34 16.10
C THR A 6 26.02 -29.33 15.38
N HIS A 7 26.16 -29.50 14.06
CA HIS A 7 26.74 -28.49 13.20
C HIS A 7 25.75 -27.32 13.14
N ARG A 8 25.97 -26.31 13.98
CA ARG A 8 25.24 -25.05 13.95
C ARG A 8 25.82 -24.21 12.81
N PRO A 9 25.04 -23.87 11.75
CA PRO A 9 25.53 -22.92 10.77
C PRO A 9 25.73 -21.57 11.47
N ALA A 10 26.97 -21.09 11.39
CA ALA A 10 27.41 -19.82 11.94
C ALA A 10 27.20 -18.71 10.91
N THR A 11 26.09 -17.99 10.98
CA THR A 11 26.00 -16.57 10.56
C THR A 11 24.91 -15.88 11.38
N ARG A 12 25.27 -15.34 12.54
CA ARG A 12 24.52 -14.21 13.11
C ARG A 12 24.91 -12.99 12.28
N SER A 13 24.20 -12.72 11.19
CA SER A 13 24.20 -11.38 10.61
C SER A 13 23.78 -10.42 11.72
N ARG A 14 24.39 -9.23 11.80
CA ARG A 14 23.76 -8.13 12.53
C ARG A 14 22.51 -7.79 11.73
N GLY A 15 21.41 -8.49 12.02
CA GLY A 15 20.22 -8.52 11.17
C GLY A 15 19.69 -7.11 10.96
N ILE A 16 19.60 -6.70 9.68
CA ILE A 16 18.92 -5.47 9.30
C ILE A 16 17.46 -5.63 9.76
N PRO A 17 16.91 -4.69 10.56
CA PRO A 17 15.52 -4.80 11.00
C PRO A 17 14.56 -4.90 9.81
N GLU A 18 13.50 -5.69 9.92
CA GLU A 18 12.50 -5.87 8.84
C GLU A 18 11.89 -4.51 8.41
N ALA A 19 11.63 -3.63 9.37
CA ALA A 19 11.16 -2.27 9.08
C ALA A 19 12.16 -1.47 8.21
N THR A 20 13.46 -1.71 8.36
CA THR A 20 14.49 -1.11 7.51
C THR A 20 14.46 -1.75 6.12
N VAL A 21 14.38 -3.09 6.01
CA VAL A 21 14.24 -3.81 4.73
C VAL A 21 13.04 -3.29 3.93
N ALA A 22 11.91 -3.03 4.59
CA ALA A 22 10.72 -2.46 3.95
C ALA A 22 10.93 -1.04 3.39
N ARG A 23 11.90 -0.27 3.91
CA ARG A 23 12.23 1.09 3.45
C ARG A 23 13.35 1.15 2.43
N LEU A 24 14.25 0.16 2.38
CA LEU A 24 15.35 0.13 1.42
C LEU A 24 14.92 0.33 -0.04
N PRO A 25 13.80 -0.25 -0.54
CA PRO A 25 13.33 0.00 -1.90
C PRO A 25 12.99 1.48 -2.17
N LEU A 26 12.53 2.22 -1.16
CA LEU A 26 12.24 3.66 -1.29
C LEU A 26 13.52 4.47 -1.46
N TYR A 27 14.57 4.12 -0.70
CA TYR A 27 15.89 4.72 -0.83
C TYR A 27 16.51 4.42 -2.18
N LEU A 28 16.44 3.16 -2.62
CA LEU A 28 16.94 2.75 -3.92
C LEU A 28 16.25 3.54 -5.04
N ARG A 29 14.91 3.68 -5.00
CA ARG A 29 14.18 4.48 -5.99
C ARG A 29 14.68 5.93 -6.06
N ALA A 30 14.86 6.58 -4.91
CA ALA A 30 15.36 7.96 -4.86
C ALA A 30 16.81 8.07 -5.38
N LEU A 31 17.67 7.12 -5.03
CA LEU A 31 19.07 7.06 -5.48
C LEU A 31 19.18 6.78 -6.97
N THR A 32 18.37 5.88 -7.53
CA THR A 32 18.34 5.63 -8.98
C THR A 32 17.97 6.90 -9.74
N ALA A 33 16.97 7.66 -9.28
CA ALA A 33 16.61 8.94 -9.91
C ALA A 33 17.72 10.01 -9.79
N LEU A 34 18.54 9.97 -8.74
CA LEU A 34 19.73 10.83 -8.62
C LEU A 34 20.84 10.39 -9.56
N SER A 35 21.07 9.08 -9.68
CA SER A 35 22.08 8.48 -10.57
C SER A 35 21.76 8.75 -12.04
N GLU A 36 20.50 8.65 -12.45
CA GLU A 36 20.04 8.99 -13.82
C GLU A 36 20.29 10.45 -14.19
N ARG A 37 20.38 11.34 -13.19
CA ARG A 37 20.74 12.76 -13.36
C ARG A 37 22.25 13.02 -13.18
N SER A 38 23.05 11.97 -13.09
CA SER A 38 24.50 12.03 -12.87
C SER A 38 24.89 12.83 -11.62
N VAL A 39 24.07 12.79 -10.56
CA VAL A 39 24.40 13.39 -9.26
C VAL A 39 25.41 12.48 -8.55
N PRO A 40 26.64 12.92 -8.28
CA PRO A 40 27.68 12.05 -7.71
C PRO A 40 27.46 11.81 -6.22
N THR A 41 27.03 12.83 -5.48
CA THR A 41 26.88 12.78 -4.03
C THR A 41 25.56 13.40 -3.58
N VAL A 42 24.96 12.85 -2.52
CA VAL A 42 23.71 13.37 -1.93
C VAL A 42 23.80 13.45 -0.41
N SER A 43 23.26 14.52 0.18
CA SER A 43 23.18 14.61 1.64
C SER A 43 22.09 13.69 2.22
N SER A 44 22.20 13.38 3.51
CA SER A 44 21.14 12.63 4.21
C SER A 44 19.79 13.32 4.26
N GLU A 45 19.75 14.64 4.14
CA GLU A 45 18.52 15.42 4.24
C GLU A 45 17.81 15.46 2.89
N GLU A 46 18.55 15.72 1.81
CA GLU A 46 18.04 15.65 0.44
C GLU A 46 17.53 14.25 0.11
N LEU A 47 18.31 13.21 0.44
CA LEU A 47 17.90 11.83 0.16
C LEU A 47 16.68 11.42 1.00
N ALA A 48 16.60 11.85 2.26
CA ALA A 48 15.45 11.56 3.10
C ALA A 48 14.18 12.24 2.57
N THR A 49 14.32 13.48 2.10
CA THR A 49 13.22 14.23 1.45
C THR A 49 12.77 13.52 0.18
N ALA A 50 13.69 13.13 -0.70
CA ALA A 50 13.39 12.43 -1.93
C ALA A 50 12.74 11.04 -1.69
N ALA A 51 13.10 10.37 -0.60
CA ALA A 51 12.52 9.09 -0.22
C ALA A 51 11.25 9.21 0.64
N GLY A 52 10.85 10.41 1.05
CA GLY A 52 9.68 10.64 1.90
C GLY A 52 9.84 10.12 3.33
N VAL A 53 11.06 10.15 3.88
CA VAL A 53 11.35 9.69 5.25
C VAL A 53 12.01 10.78 6.10
N ASN A 54 12.07 10.56 7.41
CA ASN A 54 12.87 11.41 8.30
C ASN A 54 14.38 11.10 8.16
N SER A 55 15.22 12.14 8.10
CA SER A 55 16.67 12.01 7.91
C SER A 55 17.38 11.26 9.04
N ALA A 56 16.89 11.35 10.29
CA ALA A 56 17.41 10.56 11.40
C ALA A 56 17.10 9.06 11.24
N LYS A 57 15.91 8.71 10.73
CA LYS A 57 15.57 7.31 10.39
C LYS A 57 16.46 6.78 9.28
N LEU A 58 16.68 7.58 8.21
CA LEU A 58 17.55 7.20 7.10
C LEU A 58 18.98 6.92 7.58
N ARG A 59 19.58 7.81 8.39
CA ARG A 59 20.94 7.60 8.93
C ARG A 59 21.02 6.33 9.78
N LYS A 60 19.99 6.07 10.60
CA LYS A 60 19.89 4.84 11.40
C LYS A 60 19.79 3.60 10.51
N ASP A 61 18.97 3.65 9.47
CA ASP A 61 18.82 2.55 8.51
C ASP A 61 20.12 2.24 7.80
N PHE A 62 20.82 3.27 7.30
CA PHE A 62 22.09 3.08 6.62
C PHE A 62 23.19 2.58 7.55
N SER A 63 23.15 2.92 8.84
CA SER A 63 24.10 2.38 9.81
C SER A 63 24.08 0.85 9.95
N TYR A 64 22.97 0.20 9.60
CA TYR A 64 22.90 -1.27 9.56
C TYR A 64 23.55 -1.87 8.31
N LEU A 65 23.56 -1.13 7.21
CA LEU A 65 24.20 -1.55 5.96
C LEU A 65 25.72 -1.31 6.03
N GLY A 66 26.15 -0.20 6.66
CA GLY A 66 27.55 0.12 6.86
C GLY A 66 27.78 1.64 6.99
N SER A 67 29.05 2.04 7.08
CA SER A 67 29.43 3.46 7.06
C SER A 67 29.68 3.90 5.61
N TYR A 68 28.65 4.42 4.96
CA TYR A 68 28.71 4.81 3.54
C TYR A 68 28.63 6.32 3.28
N GLY A 69 28.62 7.10 4.36
CA GLY A 69 28.61 8.55 4.29
C GLY A 69 29.89 9.14 4.86
N THR A 70 30.41 10.18 4.22
CA THR A 70 31.49 11.00 4.76
C THR A 70 30.89 12.26 5.37
N ARG A 71 31.23 12.55 6.63
CA ARG A 71 30.77 13.77 7.31
C ARG A 71 31.17 15.00 6.47
N GLY A 72 30.19 15.84 6.15
CA GLY A 72 30.40 17.05 5.35
C GLY A 72 30.39 16.86 3.84
N VAL A 73 30.38 15.62 3.33
CA VAL A 73 30.33 15.32 1.88
C VAL A 73 29.01 14.64 1.49
N GLY A 74 28.44 13.83 2.38
CA GLY A 74 27.24 13.05 2.09
C GLY A 74 27.56 11.64 1.64
N TYR A 75 26.67 11.06 0.85
CA TYR A 75 26.77 9.71 0.33
C TYR A 75 27.11 9.70 -1.14
N ASP A 76 27.99 8.81 -1.56
CA ASP A 76 28.20 8.50 -2.97
C ASP A 76 26.96 7.76 -3.53
N VAL A 77 26.37 8.32 -4.57
CA VAL A 77 25.09 7.86 -5.12
C VAL A 77 25.22 6.49 -5.78
N GLU A 78 26.19 6.32 -6.68
CA GLU A 78 26.37 5.06 -7.42
C GLU A 78 26.75 3.92 -6.47
N TYR A 79 27.65 4.20 -5.53
CA TYR A 79 28.05 3.24 -4.52
C TYR A 79 26.88 2.81 -3.63
N LEU A 80 26.03 3.76 -3.19
CA LEU A 80 24.83 3.41 -2.42
C LEU A 80 23.79 2.62 -3.24
N VAL A 81 23.59 2.96 -4.50
CA VAL A 81 22.73 2.18 -5.42
C VAL A 81 23.20 0.72 -5.43
N TYR A 82 24.51 0.51 -5.61
CA TYR A 82 25.10 -0.83 -5.62
C TYR A 82 24.91 -1.57 -4.29
N GLN A 83 25.26 -0.93 -3.16
CA GLN A 83 25.15 -1.56 -1.84
C GLN A 83 23.70 -1.93 -1.49
N ILE A 84 22.74 -1.01 -1.71
CA ILE A 84 21.33 -1.29 -1.40
C ILE A 84 20.78 -2.37 -2.34
N SER A 85 21.14 -2.35 -3.62
CA SER A 85 20.73 -3.40 -4.58
C SER A 85 21.27 -4.76 -4.17
N ARG A 86 22.53 -4.83 -3.72
CA ARG A 86 23.15 -6.06 -3.21
C ARG A 86 22.43 -6.59 -1.96
N GLU A 87 22.17 -5.73 -0.99
CA GLU A 87 21.49 -6.09 0.26
C GLU A 87 20.02 -6.53 0.03
N LEU A 88 19.36 -5.96 -0.98
CA LEU A 88 18.02 -6.39 -1.41
C LEU A 88 18.03 -7.63 -2.31
N GLY A 89 19.21 -8.18 -2.66
CA GLY A 89 19.33 -9.30 -3.57
C GLY A 89 19.01 -8.98 -5.03
N LEU A 90 18.96 -7.71 -5.42
CA LEU A 90 18.62 -7.24 -6.78
C LEU A 90 19.81 -7.25 -7.75
N THR A 91 20.89 -7.95 -7.39
CA THR A 91 22.06 -8.16 -8.27
C THR A 91 21.96 -9.43 -9.11
N GLN A 92 20.86 -10.17 -8.95
CA GLN A 92 20.49 -11.35 -9.72
C GLN A 92 19.05 -11.20 -10.21
N ASP A 93 18.71 -11.94 -11.27
CA ASP A 93 17.34 -12.02 -11.74
C ASP A 93 16.53 -12.99 -10.88
N TRP A 94 15.36 -12.55 -10.45
CA TRP A 94 14.35 -13.32 -9.76
C TRP A 94 13.24 -13.68 -10.75
N PRO A 95 13.11 -14.96 -11.15
CA PRO A 95 12.02 -15.39 -12.02
C PRO A 95 10.69 -15.38 -11.27
N VAL A 96 9.71 -14.67 -11.83
CA VAL A 96 8.38 -14.44 -11.25
C VAL A 96 7.32 -15.16 -12.09
N VAL A 97 6.39 -15.83 -11.42
CA VAL A 97 5.15 -16.32 -12.03
C VAL A 97 3.98 -15.43 -11.62
N ILE A 98 3.12 -15.07 -12.58
CA ILE A 98 1.87 -14.34 -12.30
C ILE A 98 0.70 -15.28 -12.55
N VAL A 99 -0.12 -15.50 -11.52
CA VAL A 99 -1.32 -16.34 -11.57
C VAL A 99 -2.57 -15.46 -11.54
N GLY A 100 -3.43 -15.62 -12.54
CA GLY A 100 -4.60 -14.79 -12.81
C GLY A 100 -4.27 -13.65 -13.77
N ILE A 101 -4.53 -13.83 -15.06
CA ILE A 101 -4.27 -12.89 -16.16
C ILE A 101 -5.58 -12.18 -16.56
N GLY A 102 -6.29 -11.66 -15.56
CA GLY A 102 -7.32 -10.63 -15.76
C GLY A 102 -6.69 -9.25 -15.98
N ASN A 103 -7.47 -8.18 -15.80
CA ASN A 103 -6.99 -6.80 -15.99
C ASN A 103 -5.72 -6.49 -15.18
N LEU A 104 -5.70 -6.86 -13.90
CA LEU A 104 -4.56 -6.59 -13.03
C LEU A 104 -3.34 -7.43 -13.40
N GLY A 105 -3.51 -8.74 -13.59
CA GLY A 105 -2.41 -9.63 -13.98
C GLY A 105 -1.76 -9.22 -15.30
N ALA A 106 -2.57 -8.85 -16.29
CA ALA A 106 -2.08 -8.34 -17.57
C ALA A 106 -1.34 -6.99 -17.42
N ALA A 107 -1.82 -6.09 -16.57
CA ALA A 107 -1.13 -4.84 -16.28
C ALA A 107 0.23 -5.07 -15.59
N LEU A 108 0.29 -6.00 -14.62
CA LEU A 108 1.51 -6.39 -13.93
C LEU A 108 2.52 -7.04 -14.89
N ALA A 109 2.06 -7.89 -15.82
CA ALA A 109 2.91 -8.53 -16.83
C ALA A 109 3.54 -7.51 -17.79
N ASN A 110 2.81 -6.44 -18.15
CA ASN A 110 3.31 -5.37 -19.03
C ASN A 110 4.12 -4.30 -18.28
N TYR A 111 4.26 -4.39 -16.96
CA TYR A 111 4.97 -3.39 -16.18
C TYR A 111 6.49 -3.57 -16.30
N GLY A 112 7.11 -2.79 -17.20
CA GLY A 112 8.56 -2.81 -17.42
C GLY A 112 9.42 -2.49 -16.19
N GLY A 113 8.82 -1.92 -15.13
CA GLY A 113 9.52 -1.63 -13.87
C GLY A 113 9.91 -2.87 -13.05
N PHE A 114 9.40 -4.06 -13.38
CA PHE A 114 9.87 -5.32 -12.77
C PHE A 114 11.22 -5.74 -13.33
N ALA A 115 11.36 -5.80 -14.66
CA ALA A 115 12.59 -6.22 -15.31
C ALA A 115 13.77 -5.31 -14.94
N SER A 116 13.56 -3.99 -14.90
CA SER A 116 14.60 -3.02 -14.49
C SER A 116 15.05 -3.13 -13.04
N ARG A 117 14.32 -3.90 -12.21
CA ARG A 117 14.62 -4.13 -10.79
C ARG A 117 15.05 -5.58 -10.51
N GLY A 118 15.39 -6.35 -11.54
CA GLY A 118 15.81 -7.75 -11.40
C GLY A 118 14.66 -8.73 -11.19
N PHE A 119 13.41 -8.35 -11.50
CA PHE A 119 12.26 -9.25 -11.46
C PHE A 119 11.83 -9.60 -12.89
N ARG A 120 12.19 -10.80 -13.35
CA ARG A 120 11.84 -11.26 -14.69
C ARG A 120 10.53 -12.04 -14.63
N VAL A 121 9.50 -11.56 -15.33
CA VAL A 121 8.27 -12.34 -15.52
C VAL A 121 8.62 -13.55 -16.38
N ALA A 122 8.60 -14.73 -15.78
CA ALA A 122 9.02 -15.98 -16.41
C ALA A 122 7.84 -16.77 -16.97
N ALA A 123 6.67 -16.68 -16.32
CA ALA A 123 5.47 -17.35 -16.78
C ALA A 123 4.20 -16.61 -16.35
N LEU A 124 3.16 -16.76 -17.18
CA LEU A 124 1.82 -16.24 -16.95
C LEU A 124 0.85 -17.43 -16.91
N ILE A 125 -0.02 -17.47 -15.90
CA ILE A 125 -0.89 -18.61 -15.65
C ILE A 125 -2.32 -18.14 -15.46
N ASP A 126 -3.26 -18.79 -16.12
CA ASP A 126 -4.69 -18.56 -15.92
C ASP A 126 -5.46 -19.90 -15.87
N ALA A 127 -6.61 -19.89 -15.22
CA ALA A 127 -7.51 -21.03 -15.16
C ALA A 127 -8.58 -21.01 -16.26
N ASP A 128 -8.79 -19.87 -16.93
CA ASP A 128 -9.65 -19.78 -18.10
C ASP A 128 -8.96 -20.44 -19.31
N PRO A 129 -9.50 -21.55 -19.84
CA PRO A 129 -8.91 -22.24 -20.99
C PRO A 129 -8.84 -21.35 -22.23
N THR A 130 -9.68 -20.32 -22.34
CA THR A 130 -9.64 -19.38 -23.46
C THR A 130 -8.43 -18.46 -23.40
N MET A 131 -7.78 -18.34 -22.25
CA MET A 131 -6.55 -17.55 -22.08
C MET A 131 -5.31 -18.33 -22.47
N ALA A 132 -5.33 -19.66 -22.36
CA ALA A 132 -4.20 -20.51 -22.71
C ALA A 132 -3.73 -20.25 -24.16
N GLY A 133 -2.42 -20.05 -24.31
CA GLY A 133 -1.76 -19.73 -25.58
C GLY A 133 -1.82 -18.26 -26.01
N LYS A 134 -2.70 -17.42 -25.43
CA LYS A 134 -2.73 -16.00 -25.77
C LYS A 134 -1.45 -15.31 -25.29
N PRO A 135 -0.80 -14.49 -26.11
CA PRO A 135 0.38 -13.73 -25.68
C PRO A 135 -0.04 -12.51 -24.86
N VAL A 136 0.58 -12.33 -23.70
CA VAL A 136 0.49 -11.12 -22.88
C VAL A 136 1.90 -10.67 -22.55
N ALA A 137 2.23 -9.42 -22.85
CA ALA A 137 3.61 -8.90 -22.75
C ALA A 137 4.65 -9.75 -23.51
N GLY A 138 4.23 -10.43 -24.59
CA GLY A 138 5.08 -11.34 -25.37
C GLY A 138 5.28 -12.72 -24.75
N ILE A 139 4.66 -13.03 -23.61
CA ILE A 139 4.72 -14.33 -22.93
C ILE A 139 3.39 -15.06 -23.14
N PRO A 140 3.39 -16.33 -23.62
CA PRO A 140 2.15 -17.10 -23.75
C PRO A 140 1.60 -17.42 -22.35
N VAL A 141 0.31 -17.19 -22.18
CA VAL A 141 -0.41 -17.63 -20.97
C VAL A 141 -0.54 -19.14 -20.99
N GLN A 142 -0.23 -19.79 -19.88
CA GLN A 142 -0.32 -21.23 -19.71
C GLN A 142 -1.47 -21.58 -18.77
N HIS A 143 -1.96 -22.82 -18.86
CA HIS A 143 -3.08 -23.26 -18.03
C HIS A 143 -2.61 -23.56 -16.60
N THR A 144 -3.47 -23.30 -15.62
CA THR A 144 -3.20 -23.55 -14.20
C THR A 144 -2.82 -24.99 -13.89
N ASP A 145 -3.27 -25.97 -14.67
CA ASP A 145 -2.94 -27.38 -14.45
C ASP A 145 -1.44 -27.70 -14.61
N GLU A 146 -0.70 -26.86 -15.34
CA GLU A 146 0.74 -27.03 -15.55
C GLU A 146 1.60 -26.25 -14.54
N LEU A 147 1.00 -25.61 -13.52
CA LEU A 147 1.67 -24.71 -12.57
C LEU A 147 2.96 -25.29 -11.98
N GLU A 148 2.93 -26.50 -11.42
CA GLU A 148 4.07 -27.13 -10.74
C GLU A 148 5.24 -27.39 -11.70
N LYS A 149 4.90 -27.84 -12.92
CA LYS A 149 5.86 -28.06 -14.00
C LYS A 149 6.48 -26.73 -14.45
N ILE A 150 5.66 -25.71 -14.66
CA ILE A 150 6.11 -24.37 -15.05
C ILE A 150 7.07 -23.77 -14.01
N ILE A 151 6.75 -23.91 -12.73
CA ILE A 151 7.60 -23.43 -11.63
C ILE A 151 8.99 -24.08 -11.72
N THR A 152 9.02 -25.40 -11.90
CA THR A 152 10.27 -26.17 -11.98
C THR A 152 11.07 -25.81 -13.23
N ASP A 153 10.43 -25.83 -14.41
CA ASP A 153 11.09 -25.60 -15.70
C ASP A 153 11.67 -24.18 -15.82
N ASN A 154 11.04 -23.20 -15.17
CA ASN A 154 11.45 -21.79 -15.25
C ASN A 154 12.28 -21.30 -14.06
N GLY A 155 12.53 -22.16 -13.06
CA GLY A 155 13.24 -21.80 -11.83
C GLY A 155 12.55 -20.66 -11.07
N VAL A 156 11.21 -20.69 -11.02
CA VAL A 156 10.42 -19.63 -10.40
C VAL A 156 10.78 -19.50 -8.92
N SER A 157 11.04 -18.27 -8.49
CA SER A 157 11.40 -17.96 -7.10
C SER A 157 10.29 -17.19 -6.37
N ILE A 158 9.46 -16.44 -7.10
CA ILE A 158 8.42 -15.57 -6.53
C ILE A 158 7.09 -15.81 -7.25
N GLY A 159 6.01 -15.99 -6.47
CA GLY A 159 4.65 -16.08 -6.97
C GLY A 159 3.88 -14.78 -6.81
N VAL A 160 3.19 -14.33 -7.84
CA VAL A 160 2.24 -13.22 -7.78
C VAL A 160 0.83 -13.76 -7.97
N ILE A 161 -0.05 -13.51 -7.00
CA ILE A 161 -1.45 -13.93 -7.05
C ILE A 161 -2.31 -12.71 -7.36
N ALA A 162 -2.90 -12.69 -8.56
CA ALA A 162 -3.82 -11.68 -9.05
C ALA A 162 -5.19 -12.30 -9.43
N THR A 163 -5.56 -13.38 -8.75
CA THR A 163 -6.83 -14.09 -8.95
C THR A 163 -7.97 -13.48 -8.12
N PRO A 164 -9.23 -13.81 -8.42
CA PRO A 164 -10.35 -13.57 -7.51
C PRO A 164 -10.11 -14.21 -6.12
N ALA A 165 -10.75 -13.65 -5.08
CA ALA A 165 -10.57 -14.09 -3.69
C ALA A 165 -10.83 -15.58 -3.48
N GLY A 166 -11.86 -16.14 -4.12
CA GLY A 166 -12.24 -17.55 -3.95
C GLY A 166 -11.21 -18.56 -4.46
N ALA A 167 -10.34 -18.17 -5.40
CA ALA A 167 -9.30 -19.04 -5.95
C ALA A 167 -7.92 -18.82 -5.30
N ALA A 168 -7.73 -17.72 -4.58
CA ALA A 168 -6.40 -17.26 -4.15
C ALA A 168 -5.72 -18.23 -3.18
N GLN A 169 -6.46 -18.81 -2.21
CA GLN A 169 -5.89 -19.78 -1.27
C GLN A 169 -5.41 -21.05 -1.98
N GLN A 170 -6.23 -21.59 -2.89
CA GLN A 170 -5.87 -22.80 -3.64
C GLN A 170 -4.61 -22.57 -4.48
N VAL A 171 -4.49 -21.41 -5.13
CA VAL A 171 -3.28 -21.03 -5.87
C VAL A 171 -2.08 -20.91 -4.94
N CYS A 172 -2.26 -20.28 -3.77
CA CYS A 172 -1.21 -20.14 -2.77
C CYS A 172 -0.70 -21.49 -2.30
N ASP A 173 -1.60 -22.43 -1.96
CA ASP A 173 -1.25 -23.76 -1.50
C ASP A 173 -0.44 -24.52 -2.55
N ARG A 174 -0.80 -24.40 -3.83
CA ARG A 174 -0.06 -25.02 -4.94
C ARG A 174 1.31 -24.40 -5.17
N LEU A 175 1.42 -23.07 -5.09
CA LEU A 175 2.71 -22.37 -5.14
C LEU A 175 3.64 -22.86 -4.03
N VAL A 176 3.13 -22.95 -2.79
CA VAL A 176 3.89 -23.43 -1.63
C VAL A 176 4.27 -24.90 -1.79
N ALA A 177 3.36 -25.76 -2.26
CA ALA A 177 3.64 -27.17 -2.53
C ALA A 177 4.72 -27.36 -3.62
N ALA A 178 4.80 -26.44 -4.58
CA ALA A 178 5.86 -26.40 -5.59
C ALA A 178 7.18 -25.78 -5.09
N GLY A 179 7.26 -25.38 -3.80
CA GLY A 179 8.46 -24.87 -3.17
C GLY A 179 8.62 -23.34 -3.19
N ILE A 180 7.60 -22.58 -3.62
CA ILE A 180 7.63 -21.12 -3.58
C ILE A 180 7.41 -20.64 -2.15
N THR A 181 8.39 -19.92 -1.61
CA THR A 181 8.35 -19.35 -0.25
C THR A 181 8.12 -17.85 -0.22
N SER A 182 8.05 -17.18 -1.37
CA SER A 182 7.83 -15.72 -1.45
C SER A 182 6.65 -15.42 -2.37
N ILE A 183 5.60 -14.85 -1.79
CA ILE A 183 4.32 -14.61 -2.49
C ILE A 183 3.89 -13.15 -2.35
N LEU A 184 3.58 -12.52 -3.47
CA LEU A 184 2.95 -11.20 -3.54
C LEU A 184 1.46 -11.39 -3.85
N ASN A 185 0.61 -11.04 -2.89
CA ASN A 185 -0.84 -11.26 -2.97
C ASN A 185 -1.60 -9.96 -3.26
N PHE A 186 -2.24 -9.88 -4.42
CA PHE A 186 -3.19 -8.82 -4.78
C PHE A 186 -4.65 -9.25 -4.62
N ALA A 187 -4.92 -10.52 -4.32
CA ALA A 187 -6.29 -10.95 -4.10
C ALA A 187 -6.85 -10.29 -2.82
N PRO A 188 -8.12 -9.88 -2.79
CA PRO A 188 -8.73 -9.19 -1.66
C PRO A 188 -9.11 -10.19 -0.55
N THR A 189 -8.15 -11.01 -0.12
CA THR A 189 -8.28 -12.00 0.95
C THR A 189 -6.96 -12.16 1.68
N VAL A 190 -7.03 -12.63 2.93
CA VAL A 190 -5.86 -13.03 3.70
C VAL A 190 -5.57 -14.49 3.41
N LEU A 191 -4.31 -14.80 3.10
CA LEU A 191 -3.87 -16.16 2.81
C LEU A 191 -3.34 -16.80 4.09
N SER A 192 -3.66 -18.08 4.29
CA SER A 192 -3.05 -18.92 5.31
C SER A 192 -1.86 -19.63 4.71
N VAL A 193 -0.68 -19.50 5.32
CA VAL A 193 0.56 -20.13 4.84
C VAL A 193 1.32 -20.79 6.00
N PRO A 194 2.12 -21.84 5.74
CA PRO A 194 2.96 -22.44 6.76
C PRO A 194 4.14 -21.54 7.14
N ASP A 195 4.79 -21.87 8.26
CA ASP A 195 6.00 -21.19 8.71
C ASP A 195 7.10 -21.24 7.63
N GLY A 196 7.78 -20.11 7.43
CA GLY A 196 8.85 -19.97 6.43
C GLY A 196 8.38 -19.53 5.04
N VAL A 197 7.07 -19.29 4.86
CA VAL A 197 6.52 -18.66 3.65
C VAL A 197 6.19 -17.20 3.95
N ASP A 198 6.80 -16.30 3.19
CA ASP A 198 6.57 -14.87 3.26
C ASP A 198 5.48 -14.44 2.28
N VAL A 199 4.40 -13.86 2.81
CA VAL A 199 3.31 -13.29 2.01
C VAL A 199 3.26 -11.78 2.20
N ARG A 200 3.46 -11.02 1.11
CA ARG A 200 3.20 -9.58 1.08
C ARG A 200 1.85 -9.31 0.44
N LYS A 201 0.90 -8.77 1.21
CA LYS A 201 -0.39 -8.31 0.69
C LYS A 201 -0.25 -6.89 0.11
N VAL A 202 -0.83 -6.66 -1.07
CA VAL A 202 -1.02 -5.33 -1.65
C VAL A 202 -2.52 -5.07 -1.78
N ASP A 203 -2.99 -4.03 -1.11
CA ASP A 203 -4.39 -3.62 -1.12
C ASP A 203 -4.51 -2.14 -1.45
N LEU A 204 -4.64 -1.84 -2.75
CA LEU A 204 -4.73 -0.46 -3.23
C LEU A 204 -5.98 0.27 -2.68
N SER A 205 -7.02 -0.47 -2.29
CA SER A 205 -8.25 0.11 -1.75
C SER A 205 -8.01 0.68 -0.35
N ILE A 206 -7.23 -0.03 0.49
CA ILE A 206 -6.86 0.45 1.82
C ILE A 206 -6.03 1.74 1.71
N GLU A 207 -5.09 1.79 0.77
CA GLU A 207 -4.28 3.01 0.54
C GLU A 207 -5.15 4.21 0.15
N LEU A 208 -6.14 4.00 -0.73
CA LEU A 208 -7.10 5.05 -1.10
C LEU A 208 -7.98 5.49 0.08
N GLN A 209 -8.38 4.57 0.96
CA GLN A 209 -9.16 4.91 2.17
C GLN A 209 -8.35 5.78 3.13
N ILE A 210 -7.05 5.51 3.28
CA ILE A 210 -6.13 6.34 4.09
C ILE A 210 -6.03 7.74 3.48
N LEU A 211 -5.90 7.85 2.16
CA LEU A 211 -5.89 9.15 1.47
C LEU A 211 -7.22 9.88 1.64
N ALA A 212 -8.35 9.20 1.52
CA ALA A 212 -9.68 9.78 1.72
C ALA A 212 -9.85 10.36 3.13
N PHE A 213 -9.34 9.67 4.17
CA PHE A 213 -9.32 10.19 5.54
C PHE A 213 -8.53 11.51 5.65
N HIS A 214 -7.36 11.59 5.00
CA HIS A 214 -6.55 12.81 5.01
C HIS A 214 -7.22 13.96 4.25
N GLU A 215 -7.85 13.68 3.10
CA GLU A 215 -8.58 14.69 2.34
C GLU A 215 -9.79 15.22 3.11
N GLN A 216 -10.53 14.36 3.82
CA GLN A 216 -11.63 14.80 4.68
C GLN A 216 -11.15 15.73 5.80
N ARG A 217 -9.98 15.46 6.38
CA ARG A 217 -9.40 16.31 7.44
C ARG A 217 -8.96 17.67 6.92
N LYS A 218 -8.31 17.73 5.76
CA LYS A 218 -7.94 19.00 5.11
C LYS A 218 -9.17 19.85 4.83
N ALA A 219 -10.22 19.24 4.27
CA ALA A 219 -11.49 19.91 3.99
C ALA A 219 -12.22 20.39 5.26
N GLY A 220 -12.09 19.67 6.38
CA GLY A 220 -12.67 20.07 7.67
C GLY A 220 -11.87 21.18 8.39
N GLU A 221 -10.56 21.25 8.17
CA GLU A 221 -9.70 22.31 8.72
C GLU A 221 -9.91 23.66 8.01
N GLU A 222 -10.37 23.68 6.75
CA GLU A 222 -10.75 24.90 6.02
C GLU A 222 -12.09 25.53 6.49
N VAL A 223 -12.92 24.81 7.26
CA VAL A 223 -14.22 25.30 7.77
C VAL A 223 -14.11 25.85 9.21
N GLY A 224 -12.90 25.85 9.78
CA GLY A 224 -12.64 26.16 11.20
C GLY A 224 -11.79 27.39 11.47
N THR A 225 -12.12 28.55 10.90
CA THR A 225 -11.69 29.85 11.44
C THR A 225 -12.90 30.63 11.95
N PRO A 226 -13.13 30.71 13.27
CA PRO A 226 -14.00 31.74 13.84
C PRO A 226 -13.23 33.06 13.78
N GLU A 227 -13.68 33.96 12.92
CA GLU A 227 -13.34 35.38 12.98
C GLU A 227 -14.05 35.99 14.19
N GLU A 228 -13.31 36.25 15.26
CA GLU A 228 -13.79 37.04 16.39
C GLU A 228 -12.84 38.22 16.59
N ALA A 229 -13.30 39.43 16.23
CA ALA A 229 -13.15 40.68 16.99
C ALA A 229 -13.26 41.93 16.09
N ALA A 230 -14.46 42.50 16.00
CA ALA A 230 -14.63 43.92 15.72
C ALA A 230 -15.73 44.51 16.61
N GLY A 231 -15.29 45.06 17.75
CA GLY A 231 -15.85 46.27 18.35
C GLY A 231 -17.24 46.21 18.99
N ALA A 232 -17.30 45.87 20.27
CA ALA A 232 -18.32 46.42 21.17
C ALA A 232 -17.70 46.70 22.55
N VAL A 233 -17.44 47.97 22.82
CA VAL A 233 -17.04 48.49 24.13
C VAL A 233 -18.21 48.28 25.12
N PRO A 234 -18.00 47.69 26.31
CA PRO A 234 -19.08 47.56 27.29
C PRO A 234 -19.32 48.90 28.01
N PRO A 235 -20.58 49.30 28.30
CA PRO A 235 -20.86 50.48 29.11
C PRO A 235 -20.61 50.22 30.60
N PRO A 236 -20.33 51.27 31.41
CA PRO A 236 -20.06 51.13 32.85
C PRO A 236 -21.34 50.85 33.67
N PRO A 237 -21.21 50.27 34.88
CA PRO A 237 -22.35 49.83 35.68
C PRO A 237 -23.04 50.97 36.44
N VAL A 238 -24.37 50.99 36.39
CA VAL A 238 -25.24 51.86 37.21
C VAL A 238 -25.77 51.08 38.42
N ALA A 239 -25.65 51.65 39.61
CA ALA A 239 -26.06 51.08 40.89
C ALA A 239 -27.59 50.99 41.07
N PRO A 240 -28.11 50.13 41.98
CA PRO A 240 -29.53 49.78 42.03
C PRO A 240 -30.35 50.78 42.88
N HIS A 241 -31.57 51.09 42.45
CA HIS A 241 -32.60 51.69 43.29
C HIS A 241 -33.87 50.82 43.33
N ARG A 242 -34.44 50.76 44.54
CA ARG A 242 -35.47 49.85 45.09
C ARG A 242 -36.78 49.68 44.28
N ALA A 243 -37.38 48.49 44.42
CA ALA A 243 -38.79 48.09 44.20
C ALA A 243 -39.76 48.80 45.19
N PRO A 244 -41.11 48.58 45.23
CA PRO A 244 -42.00 47.64 44.49
C PRO A 244 -43.26 48.35 43.90
N THR A 245 -44.18 47.73 43.12
CA THR A 245 -45.31 46.87 43.55
C THR A 245 -46.19 46.52 42.35
N GLY A 246 -46.92 45.38 42.41
CA GLY A 246 -48.20 45.19 41.69
C GLY A 246 -48.26 43.97 40.75
N ALA A 247 -48.95 42.91 41.19
CA ALA A 247 -49.52 41.83 40.37
C ALA A 247 -51.03 42.11 40.13
N PRO A 248 -51.87 41.20 39.57
CA PRO A 248 -51.70 40.11 38.59
C PRO A 248 -52.81 40.09 37.49
N GLY A 249 -52.75 39.12 36.56
CA GLY A 249 -53.91 38.65 35.77
C GLY A 249 -53.46 37.96 34.48
N ALA A 250 -53.45 36.63 34.32
CA ALA A 250 -54.51 35.60 34.30
C ALA A 250 -55.03 35.26 32.89
N SER A 251 -55.13 33.95 32.61
CA SER A 251 -55.92 33.27 31.55
C SER A 251 -55.38 33.36 30.10
N GLY A 252 -55.32 32.30 29.29
CA GLY A 252 -55.86 30.95 29.36
C GLY A 252 -55.42 30.10 28.15
N ALA A 253 -55.60 28.78 28.26
CA ALA A 253 -55.37 27.76 27.22
C ALA A 253 -56.65 27.61 26.33
N PRO A 254 -56.88 26.51 25.56
CA PRO A 254 -56.02 25.63 24.73
C PRO A 254 -56.63 25.43 23.30
N GLY A 255 -56.01 24.60 22.43
CA GLY A 255 -56.71 24.04 21.27
C GLY A 255 -55.83 23.30 20.25
N ALA A 256 -55.84 21.97 20.29
CA ALA A 256 -55.44 21.07 19.19
C ALA A 256 -56.71 20.72 18.35
N PRO A 257 -56.78 19.69 17.46
CA PRO A 257 -55.76 18.90 16.72
C PRO A 257 -56.12 18.68 15.20
N GLY A 258 -55.33 17.88 14.46
CA GLY A 258 -55.92 16.77 13.68
C GLY A 258 -55.59 16.60 12.18
N ALA A 259 -55.32 15.32 11.82
CA ALA A 259 -55.43 14.61 10.53
C ALA A 259 -54.37 14.92 9.45
N ASP A 260 -53.52 14.00 8.96
CA ASP A 260 -53.64 12.60 8.50
C ASP A 260 -54.56 12.36 7.29
N SER A 261 -53.97 12.00 6.15
CA SER A 261 -54.52 11.01 5.21
C SER A 261 -53.49 10.69 4.12
N GLY A 262 -53.18 9.40 3.98
CA GLY A 262 -52.40 8.84 2.87
C GLY A 262 -53.24 8.47 1.64
N ARG A 263 -52.53 8.02 0.59
CA ARG A 263 -52.90 7.09 -0.53
C ARG A 263 -51.76 7.18 -1.57
N GLN A 264 -50.91 6.17 -1.75
CA GLN A 264 -51.05 4.92 -2.54
C GLN A 264 -51.07 5.15 -4.09
N GLY A 265 -50.13 4.50 -4.80
CA GLY A 265 -49.75 4.66 -6.24
C GLY A 265 -50.77 4.14 -7.28
N PRO A 266 -50.40 3.55 -8.45
CA PRO A 266 -49.09 3.02 -8.89
C PRO A 266 -48.72 3.26 -10.39
N ASP A 267 -47.67 2.56 -10.86
CA ASP A 267 -47.33 2.09 -12.22
C ASP A 267 -46.96 3.03 -13.38
N GLY A 268 -45.86 2.68 -14.06
CA GLY A 268 -45.44 3.27 -15.33
C GLY A 268 -44.07 2.77 -15.81
N ASP A 269 -44.11 1.76 -16.68
CA ASP A 269 -43.04 0.96 -17.29
C ASP A 269 -42.14 1.71 -18.32
N VAL A 270 -40.81 1.41 -18.29
CA VAL A 270 -39.74 1.31 -19.36
C VAL A 270 -39.60 2.34 -20.53
N PRO A 271 -38.52 2.30 -21.37
CA PRO A 271 -37.08 1.96 -21.17
C PRO A 271 -36.09 2.94 -21.89
N ALA A 272 -34.78 2.70 -21.63
CA ALA A 272 -33.60 2.78 -22.53
C ALA A 272 -33.22 4.07 -23.28
N VAL A 273 -31.89 4.32 -23.33
CA VAL A 273 -31.03 4.63 -24.52
C VAL A 273 -29.79 5.45 -24.08
N MET A 274 -28.62 4.80 -24.13
CA MET A 274 -27.32 5.38 -24.51
C MET A 274 -27.20 5.34 -26.05
N PRO A 275 -26.24 5.98 -26.77
CA PRO A 275 -24.91 6.42 -26.33
C PRO A 275 -24.37 7.73 -26.98
N ALA A 276 -23.15 8.13 -26.59
CA ALA A 276 -22.02 8.39 -27.48
C ALA A 276 -20.72 8.31 -26.66
#